data_AF-W7E192-F1
#
_entry.id   AF-W7E192-F1
#
_cell.length_a   1.000
_cell.length_b   1.000
_cell.length_c   1.000
_cell.angle_alpha   90.00
_cell.angle_beta   90.00
_cell.angle_gamma   90.00
#
_symmetry.space_group_name_H-M   'P 1'
#
loop_
_entity.id
_entity.type
_entity.pdbx_description
1 polymer ?
#
loop_
_entity_poly.entity_id
_entity_poly.type
_entity_poly.pdbx_seq_one_letter_code
_entity_poly.pdbx_strand_id
1 'polypeptide(L)'
;MTAPTTSWRVTDSSSRAKYSNGDGIWAEDQDSDITFNSKKGTLRRVLGCHLIWPLKRASLFISGYSNQRVAWKQAEQRVKKRRKNVTIHQIDVYASNRRIEYRNVRYLAKTLGMDIPERALHHSKYEYVFLGHIPDSAVSVLYKF
;
A
#
# COMPACT_ATOMS: atom_id res chain seq x y z
N MET A 1 -6.03 -16.22 8.78
CA MET A 1 -4.80 -15.41 8.55
C MET A 1 -4.78 -14.32 9.60
N THR A 2 -3.73 -14.29 10.42
CA THR A 2 -3.51 -13.21 11.38
C THR A 2 -3.07 -11.95 10.63
N ALA A 3 -3.55 -10.77 11.04
CA ALA A 3 -3.10 -9.52 10.44
C ALA A 3 -1.59 -9.33 10.69
N PRO A 4 -0.81 -8.89 9.70
CA PRO A 4 0.61 -8.66 9.88
C PRO A 4 0.82 -7.49 10.85
N THR A 5 1.78 -7.65 11.75
CA THR A 5 2.29 -6.60 12.63
C THR A 5 3.34 -5.74 11.91
N THR A 6 4.04 -6.35 10.95
CA THR A 6 5.03 -5.70 10.10
C THR A 6 4.63 -5.82 8.63
N SER A 7 4.71 -4.71 7.90
CA SER A 7 4.56 -4.66 6.45
C SER A 7 5.75 -3.99 5.78
N TRP A 8 5.97 -4.26 4.50
CA TRP A 8 7.04 -3.66 3.71
C TRP A 8 6.47 -2.92 2.51
N ARG A 9 6.77 -1.63 2.40
CA ARG A 9 6.39 -0.81 1.25
C ARG A 9 7.63 -0.55 0.39
N VAL A 10 7.48 -0.76 -0.92
CA VAL A 10 8.52 -0.41 -1.88
C VAL A 10 8.10 0.87 -2.61
N THR A 11 8.95 1.88 -2.57
CA THR A 11 8.78 3.14 -3.30
C THR A 11 9.91 3.34 -4.30
N ASP A 12 9.65 4.18 -5.29
CA ASP A 12 10.61 4.69 -6.27
C ASP A 12 10.24 6.15 -6.62
N SER A 13 11.01 6.77 -7.52
CA SER A 13 10.77 8.16 -7.94
C SER A 13 9.37 8.40 -8.54
N SER A 14 8.72 7.38 -9.09
CA SER A 14 7.37 7.45 -9.66
C SER A 14 6.24 7.10 -8.67
N SER A 15 6.58 6.69 -7.46
CA SER A 15 5.60 6.37 -6.43
C SER A 15 4.87 7.63 -5.97
N ARG A 16 3.55 7.55 -5.83
CA ARG A 16 2.69 8.69 -5.45
C ARG A 16 2.68 8.92 -3.94
N ALA A 17 2.46 7.85 -3.16
CA ALA A 17 2.60 7.88 -1.71
C ALA A 17 4.06 7.63 -1.30
N LYS A 18 4.81 8.70 -1.00
CA LYS A 18 6.21 8.65 -0.56
C LYS A 18 6.33 9.00 0.92
N TYR A 19 7.42 8.54 1.52
CA TYR A 19 7.80 8.91 2.87
C TYR A 19 8.28 10.37 2.93
N SER A 20 7.78 11.11 3.92
CA SER A 20 8.23 12.45 4.33
C SER A 20 8.71 12.36 5.77
N ASN A 21 9.89 12.92 6.05
CA ASN A 21 10.51 12.86 7.37
C ASN A 21 9.66 13.64 8.40
N GLY A 22 9.30 13.00 9.51
CA GLY A 22 8.46 13.58 10.56
C GLY A 22 6.95 13.44 10.32
N ASP A 23 6.52 13.25 9.07
CA ASP A 23 5.11 13.03 8.74
C ASP A 23 4.78 11.55 8.52
N GLY A 24 5.68 10.76 7.95
CA GLY A 24 5.43 9.39 7.53
C GLY A 24 5.01 9.30 6.06
N ILE A 25 4.02 8.48 5.73
CA ILE A 25 3.58 8.23 4.35
C ILE A 25 2.11 8.61 4.21
N TRP A 26 1.83 9.57 3.35
CA TRP A 26 0.46 9.93 2.97
C TRP A 26 0.04 9.27 1.66
N ALA A 27 -1.23 8.91 1.58
CA ALA A 27 -1.89 8.58 0.34
C ALA A 27 -1.92 9.81 -0.57
N GLU A 28 -2.09 9.59 -1.87
CA GLU A 28 -2.17 10.70 -2.83
C GLU A 28 -3.50 11.42 -2.74
N ASP A 29 -4.58 10.68 -2.49
CA ASP A 29 -5.90 11.25 -2.19
C ASP A 29 -5.99 11.49 -0.68
N GLN A 30 -5.96 12.76 -0.29
CA GLN A 30 -6.07 13.22 1.10
C GLN A 30 -7.43 13.88 1.39
N ASP A 31 -8.22 14.16 0.36
CA ASP A 31 -9.43 14.98 0.46
C ASP A 31 -10.72 14.14 0.44
N SER A 32 -10.62 12.84 0.19
CA SER A 32 -11.79 11.96 0.22
C SER A 32 -12.15 11.52 1.64
N ASP A 33 -13.41 11.71 2.05
CA ASP A 33 -13.97 11.15 3.29
C ASP A 33 -14.26 9.64 3.20
N ILE A 34 -13.57 8.92 2.31
CA ILE A 34 -13.80 7.51 2.04
C ILE A 34 -12.99 6.67 3.03
N THR A 35 -13.68 5.78 3.74
CA THR A 35 -13.08 4.84 4.69
C THR A 35 -13.43 3.40 4.34
N PHE A 36 -12.88 2.43 5.09
CA PHE A 36 -13.27 1.03 4.93
C PHE A 36 -14.74 0.75 5.31
N ASN A 37 -15.42 1.70 5.95
CA ASN A 37 -16.84 1.59 6.32
C ASN A 37 -17.78 2.33 5.35
N SER A 38 -17.26 2.99 4.31
CA SER A 38 -18.08 3.64 3.30
C SER A 38 -18.94 2.65 2.51
N LYS A 39 -19.97 3.16 1.82
CA LYS A 39 -20.89 2.36 1.00
C LYS A 39 -20.13 1.38 0.09
N LYS A 40 -20.56 0.12 0.06
CA LYS A 40 -19.92 -0.98 -0.71
C LYS A 40 -19.59 -0.59 -2.15
N GLY A 41 -20.50 0.07 -2.86
CA GLY A 41 -20.28 0.53 -4.24
C GLY A 41 -19.14 1.54 -4.37
N THR A 42 -19.04 2.50 -3.44
CA THR A 42 -17.94 3.48 -3.39
C THR A 42 -16.61 2.78 -3.13
N LEU A 43 -16.55 1.93 -2.11
CA LEU A 43 -15.32 1.21 -1.74
C LEU A 43 -14.86 0.25 -2.85
N ARG A 44 -15.82 -0.42 -3.52
CA ARG A 44 -15.57 -1.26 -4.69
C ARG A 44 -14.94 -0.45 -5.83
N ARG A 45 -15.46 0.76 -6.12
CA ARG A 45 -14.92 1.62 -7.17
C ARG A 45 -13.49 2.05 -6.87
N VAL A 46 -13.22 2.54 -5.66
CA VAL A 46 -11.88 3.06 -5.31
C VAL A 46 -10.83 1.95 -5.23
N LEU A 47 -11.17 0.78 -4.67
CA LEU A 47 -10.25 -0.36 -4.66
C LEU A 47 -10.04 -0.88 -6.08
N GLY A 48 -11.09 -0.94 -6.91
CA GLY A 48 -10.97 -1.28 -8.32
C GLY A 48 -9.98 -0.37 -9.04
N CYS A 49 -10.10 0.95 -8.88
CA CYS A 49 -9.14 1.92 -9.42
C CYS A 49 -7.71 1.69 -8.90
N HIS A 50 -7.54 1.42 -7.60
CA HIS A 50 -6.22 1.17 -6.99
C HIS A 50 -5.51 -0.06 -7.59
N LEU A 51 -6.25 -1.13 -7.90
CA LEU A 51 -5.71 -2.35 -8.53
C LEU A 51 -5.34 -2.17 -10.01
N ILE A 52 -5.71 -1.04 -10.61
CA ILE A 52 -5.30 -0.65 -11.96
C ILE A 52 -4.10 0.29 -11.83
N TRP A 53 -2.90 -0.28 -11.69
CA TRP A 53 -1.66 0.49 -11.54
C TRP A 53 -1.37 1.57 -12.61
N PRO A 54 -1.72 1.39 -13.90
CA PRO A 54 -1.52 2.46 -14.89
C PRO A 54 -2.59 3.57 -14.81
N LEU A 55 -3.64 3.41 -14.00
CA LEU A 55 -4.67 4.43 -13.86
C LEU A 55 -4.09 5.62 -13.11
N LYS A 56 -4.13 6.80 -13.73
CA LYS A 56 -3.57 8.03 -13.14
C LYS A 56 -4.41 8.63 -12.01
N ARG A 57 -5.39 7.91 -11.45
CA ARG A 57 -6.29 8.44 -10.42
C ARG A 57 -5.62 8.40 -9.06
N ALA A 58 -5.70 9.50 -8.32
CA ALA A 58 -5.25 9.56 -6.95
C ALA A 58 -5.90 8.45 -6.12
N SER A 59 -5.09 7.75 -5.34
CA SER A 59 -5.56 6.65 -4.50
C SER A 59 -5.44 7.03 -3.04
N LEU A 60 -6.52 6.78 -2.29
CA LEU A 60 -6.57 6.87 -0.83
C LEU A 60 -5.88 5.69 -0.12
N PHE A 61 -5.36 4.73 -0.89
CA PHE A 61 -4.68 3.55 -0.38
C PHE A 61 -3.17 3.60 -0.59
N ILE A 62 -2.44 3.21 0.45
CA ILE A 62 -1.00 3.00 0.42
C ILE A 62 -0.76 1.48 0.42
N SER A 63 -0.20 0.92 -0.65
CA SER A 63 0.14 -0.51 -0.70
C SER A 63 1.32 -0.85 0.22
N GLY A 64 1.22 -1.98 0.90
CA GLY A 64 2.33 -2.65 1.59
C GLY A 64 2.23 -4.17 1.43
N TYR A 65 3.36 -4.85 1.57
CA TYR A 65 3.44 -6.31 1.52
C TYR A 65 3.58 -6.90 2.92
N SER A 66 2.90 -8.00 3.17
CA SER A 66 3.06 -8.81 4.40
C SER A 66 4.24 -9.79 4.34
N ASN A 67 4.99 -9.79 3.23
CA ASN A 67 6.11 -10.69 3.02
C ASN A 67 7.33 -9.90 2.52
N GLN A 68 8.40 -9.87 3.33
CA GLN A 68 9.63 -9.14 3.03
C GLN A 68 10.30 -9.61 1.73
N ARG A 69 10.34 -10.92 1.45
CA ARG A 69 10.96 -11.46 0.23
C ARG A 69 10.24 -10.98 -1.02
N VAL A 70 8.92 -10.85 -0.94
CA VAL A 70 8.11 -10.31 -2.05
C VAL A 70 8.42 -8.83 -2.26
N ALA A 71 8.50 -8.04 -1.19
CA ALA A 71 8.90 -6.63 -1.28
C ALA A 71 10.30 -6.48 -1.89
N TRP A 72 11.26 -7.32 -1.48
CA TRP A 72 12.61 -7.32 -2.03
C TRP A 72 12.63 -7.61 -3.54
N LYS A 73 11.94 -8.67 -3.96
CA LYS A 73 11.77 -9.01 -5.39
C LYS A 73 11.14 -7.86 -6.18
N GLN A 74 10.18 -7.14 -5.59
CA GLN A 74 9.57 -5.97 -6.22
C GLN A 74 10.53 -4.77 -6.33
N ALA A 75 11.42 -4.59 -5.36
CA ALA A 75 12.47 -3.57 -5.43
C ALA A 75 13.50 -3.90 -6.50
N GLU A 76 14.01 -5.13 -6.54
CA GLU A 76 14.93 -5.60 -7.58
C GLU A 76 14.34 -5.47 -8.99
N GLN A 77 13.06 -5.79 -9.16
CA GLN A 77 12.36 -5.59 -10.45
C GLN A 77 12.32 -4.11 -10.87
N ARG A 78 12.15 -3.18 -9.93
CA ARG A 78 12.18 -1.73 -10.20
C ARG A 78 13.59 -1.28 -10.58
N VAL A 79 14.63 -1.75 -9.87
CA VAL A 79 16.03 -1.48 -10.19
C VAL A 79 16.39 -2.00 -11.59
N LYS A 80 16.02 -3.24 -11.92
CA LYS A 80 16.20 -3.81 -13.27
C LYS A 80 15.50 -3.01 -14.36
N LYS A 81 14.36 -2.40 -14.05
CA LYS A 81 13.62 -1.45 -14.92
C LYS A 81 14.17 -0.03 -14.88
N ARG A 82 15.36 0.20 -14.30
CA ARG A 82 16.04 1.50 -14.20
C ARG A 82 15.22 2.58 -13.50
N ARG A 83 14.34 2.20 -12.56
CA ARG A 83 13.65 3.15 -11.69
C ARG A 83 14.66 3.76 -10.71
N LYS A 84 14.51 5.05 -10.42
CA LYS A 84 15.41 5.79 -9.52
C LYS A 84 14.87 5.82 -8.09
N ASN A 85 15.76 5.99 -7.11
CA ASN A 85 15.43 6.15 -5.69
C ASN A 85 14.57 5.00 -5.14
N VAL A 86 14.90 3.76 -5.51
CA VAL A 86 14.14 2.60 -5.04
C VAL A 86 14.43 2.41 -3.56
N THR A 87 13.39 2.43 -2.72
CA THR A 87 13.52 2.34 -1.26
C THR A 87 12.56 1.29 -0.73
N ILE A 88 13.00 0.51 0.25
CA ILE A 88 12.14 -0.38 1.03
C ILE A 88 11.96 0.23 2.40
N HIS A 89 10.70 0.54 2.72
CA HIS A 89 10.26 0.96 4.03
C HIS A 89 9.68 -0.25 4.77
N GLN A 90 10.07 -0.42 6.03
CA GLN A 90 9.37 -1.27 6.96
C GLN A 90 8.32 -0.44 7.70
N ILE A 91 7.14 -1.02 7.88
CA ILE A 91 6.00 -0.42 8.58
C ILE A 91 5.69 -1.34 9.76
N ASP A 92 5.95 -0.88 10.97
CA ASP A 92 5.55 -1.54 12.21
C ASP A 92 4.27 -0.88 12.74
N VAL A 93 3.16 -1.60 12.63
CA VAL A 93 1.84 -1.04 13.00
C VAL A 93 1.67 -0.90 14.51
N TYR A 94 2.47 -1.59 15.33
CA TYR A 94 2.42 -1.49 16.79
C TYR A 94 3.35 -0.42 17.34
N ALA A 95 4.40 -0.06 16.62
CA ALA A 95 5.22 1.11 16.93
C ALA A 95 4.48 2.44 16.70
N SER A 96 3.34 2.40 16.01
CA SER A 96 2.55 3.58 15.72
C SER A 96 1.95 4.20 16.97
N ASN A 97 2.16 5.51 17.16
CA ASN A 97 1.48 6.30 18.19
C ASN A 97 0.03 6.64 17.84
N ARG A 98 -0.43 6.29 16.62
CA ARG A 98 -1.80 6.49 16.14
C ARG A 98 -2.36 5.19 15.58
N ARG A 99 -3.68 5.07 15.58
CA ARG A 99 -4.35 3.93 14.94
C ARG A 99 -4.10 3.95 13.43
N ILE A 100 -3.58 2.85 12.90
CA ILE A 100 -3.42 2.62 11.47
C ILE A 100 -4.50 1.67 10.98
N GLU A 101 -5.25 2.05 9.96
CA GLU A 101 -6.25 1.18 9.34
C GLU A 101 -5.70 0.52 8.08
N TYR A 102 -5.79 -0.81 8.04
CA TYR A 102 -5.33 -1.58 6.88
C TYR A 102 -6.14 -2.86 6.68
N ARG A 103 -6.20 -3.34 5.43
CA ARG A 103 -6.93 -4.56 5.05
C ARG A 103 -6.16 -5.37 4.03
N ASN A 104 -6.27 -6.69 4.12
CA ASN A 104 -5.77 -7.59 3.07
C ASN A 104 -6.57 -7.36 1.78
N VAL A 105 -5.88 -7.15 0.66
CA VAL A 105 -6.51 -6.81 -0.62
C VAL A 105 -7.46 -7.91 -1.10
N ARG A 106 -7.07 -9.19 -1.02
CA ARG A 106 -7.91 -10.31 -1.46
C ARG A 106 -9.16 -10.47 -0.62
N TYR A 107 -9.02 -10.36 0.70
CA TYR A 107 -10.17 -10.41 1.60
C TYR A 107 -11.13 -9.24 1.34
N LEU A 108 -10.59 -8.03 1.20
CA LEU A 108 -11.41 -6.84 0.91
C LEU A 108 -12.13 -6.98 -0.44
N ALA A 109 -11.43 -7.43 -1.49
CA ALA A 109 -12.01 -7.68 -2.80
C ALA A 109 -13.18 -8.69 -2.73
N LYS A 110 -12.98 -9.81 -2.01
CA LYS A 110 -14.01 -10.83 -1.78
C LYS A 110 -15.25 -10.25 -1.09
N THR A 111 -15.07 -9.49 -0.01
CA THR A 111 -16.18 -8.84 0.72
C THR A 111 -16.92 -7.83 -0.15
N LEU A 112 -16.21 -7.17 -1.05
CA LEU A 112 -16.78 -6.22 -2.02
C LEU A 112 -17.46 -6.89 -3.22
N GLY A 113 -17.33 -8.21 -3.38
CA GLY A 113 -17.83 -8.94 -4.55
C GLY A 113 -17.16 -8.48 -5.84
N MET A 114 -15.84 -8.26 -5.80
CA MET A 114 -15.04 -7.95 -6.98
C MET A 114 -14.04 -9.05 -7.28
N ASP A 115 -13.78 -9.24 -8.56
CA ASP A 115 -12.63 -10.00 -9.03
C ASP A 115 -11.39 -9.11 -9.04
N ILE A 116 -10.26 -9.69 -8.63
CA ILE A 116 -8.97 -9.02 -8.74
C ILE A 116 -8.48 -9.19 -10.18
N PRO A 117 -8.13 -8.10 -10.89
CA PRO A 117 -7.59 -8.19 -12.24
C PRO A 117 -6.39 -9.15 -12.29
N GLU A 118 -6.29 -9.98 -13.34
CA GLU A 118 -5.25 -11.00 -13.48
C GLU A 118 -3.82 -10.45 -13.25
N ARG A 119 -3.53 -9.27 -13.83
CA ARG A 119 -2.26 -8.55 -13.65
C ARG A 119 -1.90 -8.23 -12.18
N ALA A 120 -2.90 -8.05 -11.33
CA ALA A 120 -2.75 -7.75 -9.91
C ALA A 120 -2.88 -9.01 -9.03
N LEU A 121 -3.34 -10.13 -9.60
CA LEU A 121 -3.66 -11.34 -8.85
C LEU A 121 -2.45 -11.89 -8.12
N HIS A 122 -1.28 -11.96 -8.77
CA HIS A 122 -0.05 -12.45 -8.14
C HIS A 122 0.38 -11.56 -6.96
N HIS A 123 0.37 -10.23 -7.15
CA HIS A 123 0.81 -9.27 -6.15
C HIS A 123 -0.16 -9.16 -4.96
N SER A 124 -1.47 -9.24 -5.24
CA SER A 124 -2.53 -9.14 -4.22
C SER A 124 -2.44 -10.20 -3.12
N LYS A 125 -1.75 -11.34 -3.36
CA LYS A 125 -1.62 -12.43 -2.38
C LYS A 125 -1.05 -11.95 -1.06
N TYR A 126 -0.07 -11.06 -1.12
CA TYR A 126 0.63 -10.54 0.06
C TYR A 126 0.33 -9.07 0.31
N GLU A 127 -0.50 -8.44 -0.52
CA GLU A 127 -0.78 -7.02 -0.47
C GLU A 127 -1.81 -6.68 0.60
N TYR A 128 -1.48 -5.64 1.36
CA TYR A 128 -2.36 -4.93 2.26
C TYR A 128 -2.44 -3.48 1.78
N VAL A 129 -3.62 -2.91 1.90
CA VAL A 129 -3.86 -1.48 1.66
C VAL A 129 -4.05 -0.79 2.98
N PHE A 130 -3.25 0.25 3.22
CA PHE A 130 -3.37 1.17 4.35
C PHE A 130 -4.19 2.38 3.92
N LEU A 131 -5.04 2.89 4.81
CA LEU A 131 -5.94 4.01 4.51
C LEU A 131 -5.30 5.35 4.88
N GLY A 132 -5.19 6.26 3.91
CA GLY A 132 -4.90 7.68 4.13
C GLY A 132 -3.47 8.01 4.60
N HIS A 133 -3.06 7.50 5.76
CA HIS A 133 -1.82 7.88 6.42
C HIS A 133 -1.16 6.71 7.17
N ILE A 134 0.16 6.62 7.06
CA ILE A 134 1.02 5.80 7.92
C ILE A 134 1.95 6.78 8.66
N PRO A 135 1.81 6.95 9.98
CA PRO A 135 2.62 7.88 10.77
C PRO A 135 4.12 7.57 10.72
N ASP A 136 4.94 8.61 10.85
CA ASP A 136 6.41 8.51 10.90
C ASP A 136 6.91 7.50 11.94
N SER A 137 6.30 7.49 13.13
CA SER A 137 6.63 6.56 14.22
C SER A 137 6.52 5.08 13.83
N ALA A 138 5.72 4.77 12.81
CA ALA A 138 5.52 3.41 12.33
C ALA A 138 6.47 3.03 11.18
N VAL A 139 7.22 3.99 10.62
CA VAL A 139 7.98 3.79 9.39
C VAL A 139 9.48 3.83 9.69
N SER A 140 10.20 2.80 9.25
CA SER A 140 11.66 2.82 9.20
C SER A 140 12.15 2.55 7.78
N VAL A 141 13.24 3.22 7.39
CA VAL A 141 13.91 2.93 6.12
C VAL A 141 14.81 1.72 6.31
N LEU A 142 14.51 0.63 5.62
CA LEU A 142 15.28 -0.61 5.71
C LEU A 142 16.43 -0.62 4.68
N TYR A 143 16.17 -0.17 3.46
CA TYR A 143 17.15 -0.22 2.38
C TYR A 143 16.88 0.82 1.29
N LYS A 144 17.96 1.34 0.68
CA LYS A 144 17.93 2.23 -0.49
C LYS A 144 18.84 1.64 -1.58
N PHE A 145 18.34 1.55 -2.81
CA PHE A 145 19.07 1.12 -4.00
C PHE A 145 19.43 2.33 -4.88
#